data_AF-A0A2E0V2W2-F1
#
_entry.id   AF-A0A2E0V2W2-F1
#
_cell.length_a   1.000
_cell.length_b   1.000
_cell.length_c   1.000
_cell.angle_alpha   90.00
_cell.angle_beta   90.00
_cell.angle_gamma   90.00
#
_symmetry.space_group_name_H-M   'P 1'
#
loop_
_entity.id
_entity.type
_entity.pdbx_description
1 polymer ?
#
loop_
_entity_poly.entity_id
_entity_poly.type
_entity_poly.pdbx_seq_one_letter_code
_entity_poly.pdbx_strand_id
1 'polypeptide(L)'
;MKAFTTINLIKNGEYVMFVTPENPRGRVIARFKYGRGGMASFMAHLRKNWTVEDYLAKEKEGLAPLQIVNLTGYISSNVKKMLKRGGYPVTAQGRDQFFKDQITGWAKN
;
A
#
# COMPACT_ATOMS: atom_id res chain seq x y z
N MET A 1 2.22 21.15 -3.20
CA MET A 1 2.02 19.69 -3.20
C MET A 1 0.64 19.41 -2.64
N LYS A 2 -0.20 18.68 -3.37
CA LYS A 2 -1.57 18.35 -2.99
C LYS A 2 -1.58 17.10 -2.11
N ALA A 3 -2.22 17.15 -0.95
CA ALA A 3 -2.36 15.98 -0.09
C ALA A 3 -3.51 15.07 -0.55
N PHE A 4 -3.38 13.78 -0.30
CA PHE A 4 -4.55 12.89 -0.28
C PHE A 4 -5.44 13.23 0.91
N THR A 5 -6.75 13.28 0.71
CA THR A 5 -7.76 13.58 1.73
C THR A 5 -8.91 12.59 1.65
N THR A 6 -9.81 12.59 2.64
CA THR A 6 -11.03 11.77 2.60
C THR A 6 -12.00 12.16 1.51
N ILE A 7 -11.89 13.38 0.97
CA ILE A 7 -12.74 13.92 -0.08
C ILE A 7 -12.20 13.51 -1.45
N ASN A 8 -10.89 13.65 -1.66
CA ASN A 8 -10.28 13.42 -2.97
C ASN A 8 -9.81 11.97 -3.18
N LEU A 9 -9.70 11.15 -2.13
CA LEU A 9 -9.33 9.74 -2.22
C LEU A 9 -10.54 8.88 -1.86
N ILE A 10 -11.17 8.31 -2.88
CA ILE A 10 -12.43 7.58 -2.75
C ILE A 10 -12.27 6.10 -3.11
N LYS A 11 -13.25 5.30 -2.70
CA LYS A 11 -13.37 3.89 -3.08
C LYS A 11 -14.38 3.78 -4.22
N ASN A 12 -14.03 3.05 -5.26
CA ASN A 12 -14.94 2.69 -6.34
C ASN A 12 -14.80 1.18 -6.63
N GLY A 13 -15.66 0.36 -6.00
CA GLY A 13 -15.54 -1.09 -6.07
C GLY A 13 -14.21 -1.62 -5.53
N GLU A 14 -13.40 -2.21 -6.41
CA GLU A 14 -12.04 -2.71 -6.12
C GLU A 14 -10.96 -1.64 -6.27
N TYR A 15 -11.32 -0.44 -6.70
CA TYR A 15 -10.38 0.63 -7.01
C TYR A 15 -10.34 1.68 -5.91
N VAL A 16 -9.15 2.21 -5.66
CA VAL A 16 -8.94 3.48 -4.98
C VAL A 16 -8.73 4.53 -6.07
N MET A 17 -9.56 5.57 -6.06
CA MET A 17 -9.56 6.63 -7.06
C MET A 17 -9.17 7.96 -6.41
N PHE A 18 -8.37 8.75 -7.12
CA PHE A 18 -8.13 10.14 -6.81
C PHE A 18 -9.01 11.03 -7.69
N VAL A 19 -9.93 11.77 -7.11
CA VAL A 19 -10.89 12.64 -7.81
C VAL A 19 -10.57 14.11 -7.59
N THR A 20 -10.80 14.92 -8.61
CA THR A 20 -10.71 16.38 -8.51
C THR A 20 -11.92 17.01 -9.20
N PRO A 21 -12.24 18.29 -8.93
CA PRO A 21 -13.31 18.98 -9.65
C PRO A 21 -13.12 18.95 -11.17
N GLU A 22 -11.87 19.02 -11.64
CA GLU A 22 -11.51 19.01 -13.06
C GLU A 22 -11.56 17.61 -13.67
N ASN A 23 -11.41 16.55 -12.86
CA ASN A 23 -11.55 15.17 -13.27
C ASN A 23 -12.48 14.40 -12.31
N PRO A 24 -13.81 14.53 -12.49
CA PRO A 24 -14.79 13.92 -11.61
C PRO A 24 -14.86 12.38 -11.75
N ARG A 25 -14.38 11.82 -12.87
CA ARG A 25 -14.24 10.36 -13.04
C ARG A 25 -13.06 9.80 -12.23
N GLY A 26 -12.12 10.66 -11.87
CA GLY A 26 -10.94 10.34 -11.09
C GLY A 26 -9.86 9.59 -11.86
N ARG A 27 -8.69 9.51 -11.23
CA ARG A 27 -7.54 8.72 -11.63
C ARG A 27 -7.42 7.50 -10.73
N VAL A 28 -7.12 6.34 -11.30
CA VAL A 28 -6.86 5.13 -10.52
C VAL A 28 -5.54 5.29 -9.76
N ILE A 29 -5.57 5.02 -8.46
CA ILE A 29 -4.38 5.01 -7.58
C ILE A 29 -3.97 3.57 -7.26
N ALA A 30 -4.93 2.68 -6.99
CA ALA A 30 -4.64 1.28 -6.71
C ALA A 30 -5.84 0.40 -7.02
N ARG A 31 -5.59 -0.88 -7.33
CA ARG A 31 -6.62 -1.92 -7.49
C ARG A 31 -6.40 -3.06 -6.47
N PHE A 32 -7.49 -3.49 -5.83
CA PHE A 32 -7.53 -4.55 -4.84
C PHE A 32 -8.28 -5.79 -5.39
N LYS A 33 -7.61 -6.58 -6.22
CA LYS A 33 -8.20 -7.73 -6.96
C LYS A 33 -8.76 -8.86 -6.07
N TYR A 34 -8.12 -9.14 -4.94
CA TYR A 34 -8.45 -10.31 -4.09
C TYR A 34 -9.17 -9.92 -2.81
N GLY A 35 -9.88 -8.78 -2.83
CA GLY A 35 -10.70 -8.32 -1.72
C GLY A 35 -10.27 -6.99 -1.12
N ARG A 36 -11.22 -6.36 -0.41
CA ARG A 36 -11.17 -4.95 -0.01
C ARG A 36 -10.58 -4.71 1.39
N GLY A 37 -10.19 -5.77 2.11
CA GLY A 37 -9.79 -5.70 3.53
C GLY A 37 -8.56 -4.83 3.82
N GLY A 38 -7.67 -4.63 2.84
CA GLY A 38 -6.50 -3.75 2.96
C GLY A 38 -6.74 -2.30 2.53
N MET A 39 -7.86 -2.00 1.89
CA MET A 39 -8.07 -0.73 1.19
C MET A 39 -8.14 0.46 2.16
N ALA A 40 -8.85 0.31 3.27
CA ALA A 40 -8.99 1.38 4.26
C ALA A 40 -7.66 1.77 4.91
N SER A 41 -6.84 0.77 5.29
CA SER A 41 -5.53 1.04 5.89
C SER A 41 -4.54 1.61 4.87
N PHE A 42 -4.61 1.16 3.62
CA PHE A 42 -3.84 1.73 2.51
C PHE A 42 -4.18 3.21 2.29
N MET A 43 -5.46 3.56 2.18
CA MET A 43 -5.89 4.95 2.03
C MET A 43 -5.51 5.83 3.23
N ALA A 44 -5.59 5.30 4.46
CA ALA A 44 -5.13 6.01 5.65
C ALA A 44 -3.62 6.27 5.62
N HIS A 45 -2.84 5.30 5.14
CA HIS A 45 -1.39 5.43 5.00
C HIS A 45 -1.00 6.47 3.94
N LEU A 46 -1.69 6.48 2.78
CA LEU A 46 -1.47 7.49 1.75
C LEU A 46 -1.70 8.90 2.28
N ARG A 47 -2.83 9.14 2.95
CA ARG A 47 -3.17 10.46 3.52
C ARG A 47 -2.14 10.97 4.53
N LYS A 48 -1.45 10.06 5.23
CA LYS A 48 -0.47 10.42 6.26
C LYS A 48 0.93 10.68 5.71
N ASN A 49 1.34 9.94 4.68
CA ASN A 49 2.76 9.86 4.29
C ASN A 49 3.05 10.29 2.85
N TRP A 50 2.02 10.57 2.03
CA TRP A 50 2.19 10.85 0.62
C TRP A 50 1.45 12.12 0.19
N THR A 51 2.14 12.92 -0.62
CA THR A 51 1.49 13.87 -1.50
C THR A 51 1.06 13.15 -2.78
N VAL A 52 0.08 13.72 -3.49
CA VAL A 52 -0.39 13.17 -4.76
C VAL A 52 0.76 13.19 -5.76
N GLU A 53 1.49 14.30 -5.88
CA GLU A 53 2.56 14.45 -6.86
C GLU A 53 3.71 13.45 -6.63
N ASP A 54 4.15 13.27 -5.38
CA ASP A 54 5.24 12.33 -5.06
C ASP A 54 4.83 10.89 -5.33
N TYR A 55 3.58 10.53 -5.00
CA TYR A 55 3.05 9.20 -5.28
C TYR A 55 3.03 8.91 -6.79
N LEU A 56 2.54 9.87 -7.58
CA LEU A 56 2.44 9.74 -9.03
C LEU A 56 3.82 9.75 -9.70
N ALA A 57 4.80 10.45 -9.13
CA ALA A 57 6.19 10.38 -9.58
C ALA A 57 6.75 8.96 -9.41
N LYS A 58 6.51 8.31 -8.25
CA LYS A 58 6.90 6.92 -8.02
C LYS A 58 6.17 5.92 -8.90
N GLU A 59 4.90 6.16 -9.20
CA GLU A 59 4.16 5.36 -10.17
C GLU A 59 4.77 5.51 -11.58
N LYS A 60 5.16 6.73 -11.98
CA LYS A 60 5.82 6.99 -13.28
C LYS A 60 7.20 6.33 -13.38
N GLU A 61 7.90 6.14 -12.26
CA GLU A 61 9.11 5.33 -12.16
C GLU A 61 8.84 3.81 -12.33
N GLY A 62 7.58 3.40 -12.46
CA GLY A 62 7.17 2.01 -12.67
C GLY A 62 6.92 1.22 -11.40
N LEU A 63 6.90 1.86 -10.22
CA LEU A 63 6.62 1.17 -8.97
C LEU A 63 5.13 0.85 -8.83
N ALA A 64 4.83 -0.40 -8.44
CA ALA A 64 3.46 -0.80 -8.15
C ALA A 64 2.95 -0.13 -6.85
N PRO A 65 1.63 0.09 -6.69
CA PRO A 65 1.05 0.77 -5.54
C PRO A 65 1.52 0.28 -4.17
N LEU A 66 1.66 -1.04 -4.01
CA LEU A 66 2.14 -1.64 -2.77
C LEU A 66 3.64 -1.36 -2.53
N GLN A 67 4.46 -1.37 -3.57
CA GLN A 67 5.88 -1.02 -3.48
C GLN A 67 6.06 0.43 -3.07
N ILE A 68 5.27 1.36 -3.64
CA ILE A 68 5.30 2.78 -3.29
C ILE A 68 5.05 2.96 -1.79
N VAL A 69 3.92 2.48 -1.27
CA VAL A 69 3.60 2.69 0.15
C VAL A 69 4.57 1.95 1.09
N ASN A 70 5.19 0.85 0.64
CA ASN A 70 6.21 0.14 1.40
C ASN A 70 7.47 1.00 1.65
N LEU A 71 7.81 1.94 0.77
CA LEU A 71 8.94 2.88 0.96
C LEU A 71 8.78 3.74 2.24
N THR A 72 7.53 3.93 2.67
CA THR A 72 7.17 4.70 3.88
C THR A 72 6.72 3.79 5.02
N GLY A 73 7.12 2.52 4.99
CA GLY A 73 6.86 1.57 6.08
C GLY A 73 5.43 1.04 6.15
N TYR A 74 4.65 1.11 5.07
CA TYR A 74 3.34 0.45 5.06
C TYR A 74 3.47 -1.07 5.26
N ILE A 75 2.59 -1.62 6.09
CA ILE A 75 2.47 -3.06 6.31
C ILE A 75 0.98 -3.42 6.23
N SER A 76 0.63 -4.31 5.29
CA SER A 76 -0.75 -4.74 5.12
C SER A 76 -1.23 -5.58 6.30
N SER A 77 -2.54 -5.57 6.58
CA SER A 77 -3.11 -6.28 7.74
C SER A 77 -2.78 -7.78 7.75
N ASN A 78 -2.73 -8.42 6.59
CA ASN A 78 -2.37 -9.84 6.49
C ASN A 78 -0.90 -10.06 6.84
N VAL A 79 0.00 -9.23 6.33
CA VAL A 79 1.42 -9.30 6.70
C VAL A 79 1.59 -9.06 8.20
N LYS A 80 0.89 -8.09 8.80
CA LYS A 80 0.92 -7.88 10.27
C LYS A 80 0.53 -9.15 11.03
N LYS A 81 -0.49 -9.89 10.58
CA LYS A 81 -0.89 -11.17 11.18
C LYS A 81 0.19 -12.23 11.03
N MET A 82 0.80 -12.34 9.85
CA MET A 82 1.88 -13.30 9.58
C MET A 82 3.10 -13.03 10.47
N LEU A 83 3.51 -11.76 10.61
CA LEU A 83 4.63 -11.37 11.46
C LEU A 83 4.39 -11.73 12.92
N LYS A 84 3.21 -11.37 13.45
CA LYS A 84 2.83 -11.74 14.83
C LYS A 84 2.84 -13.26 15.04
N ARG A 85 2.30 -14.03 14.09
CA ARG A 85 2.27 -15.50 14.17
C ARG A 85 3.66 -16.11 14.12
N GLY A 86 4.58 -15.54 13.34
CA GLY A 86 5.96 -16.00 13.25
C GLY A 86 6.89 -15.47 14.34
N GLY A 87 6.41 -14.63 15.27
CA GLY A 87 7.25 -14.02 16.31
C GLY A 87 8.12 -12.85 15.82
N TYR A 88 7.84 -12.29 14.64
CA TYR A 88 8.60 -11.18 14.06
C TYR A 88 8.03 -9.82 14.49
N PRO A 89 8.88 -8.79 14.63
CA PRO A 89 8.41 -7.43 14.89
C PRO A 89 7.55 -6.92 13.73
N VAL A 90 6.50 -6.15 14.03
CA VAL A 90 5.59 -5.57 13.03
C VAL A 90 6.19 -4.30 12.44
N THR A 91 7.35 -4.44 11.81
CA THR A 91 8.15 -3.37 11.19
C THR A 91 8.53 -3.77 9.76
N ALA A 92 9.01 -2.82 8.95
CA ALA A 92 9.50 -3.13 7.61
C ALA A 92 10.67 -4.13 7.66
N GLN A 93 11.61 -3.94 8.60
CA GLN A 93 12.72 -4.86 8.84
C GLN A 93 12.23 -6.27 9.24
N GLY A 94 11.25 -6.36 10.15
CA GLY A 94 10.67 -7.64 10.54
C GLY A 94 9.97 -8.34 9.38
N ARG A 95 9.30 -7.58 8.51
CA ARG A 95 8.72 -8.09 7.26
C ARG A 95 9.78 -8.68 6.34
N ASP A 96 10.84 -7.93 6.10
CA ASP A 96 11.88 -8.34 5.15
C ASP A 96 12.65 -9.57 5.67
N GLN A 97 12.92 -9.62 6.98
CA GLN A 97 13.49 -10.81 7.63
C GLN A 97 12.55 -12.02 7.52
N PHE A 98 11.25 -11.85 7.81
CA PHE A 98 10.28 -12.93 7.67
C PHE A 98 10.29 -13.53 6.26
N PHE A 99 10.23 -12.69 5.22
CA PHE A 99 10.26 -13.20 3.85
C PHE A 99 11.59 -13.86 3.47
N LYS A 100 12.73 -13.34 3.97
CA LYS A 100 14.04 -13.96 3.77
C LYS A 100 14.11 -15.36 4.40
N ASP A 101 13.58 -15.52 5.61
CA ASP A 101 13.56 -16.81 6.30
C ASP A 101 12.63 -17.82 5.59
N GLN A 102 11.48 -17.37 5.08
CA GLN A 102 10.59 -18.22 4.28
C GLN A 102 11.26 -18.73 2.99
N ILE A 103 11.95 -17.84 2.26
CA ILE A 103 12.69 -18.22 1.03
C ILE A 103 13.80 -19.23 1.36
N THR A 104 14.55 -18.98 2.44
CA THR A 104 15.65 -19.87 2.87
C THR A 104 15.14 -21.24 3.30
N GLY A 105 13.99 -21.30 3.97
CA GLY A 105 13.34 -22.57 4.34
C GLY A 105 12.87 -23.36 3.12
N TRP A 106 12.39 -22.70 2.07
CA TRP A 106 12.00 -23.33 0.80
C TRP A 106 13.19 -23.90 0.04
N ALA A 107 14.35 -23.23 0.05
CA ALA A 107 15.54 -23.70 -0.66
C ALA A 107 16.22 -24.92 -0.01
N LYS A 108 15.82 -25.30 1.21
CA LYS A 108 16.37 -26.42 1.97
C LYS A 108 15.51 -27.71 1.90
N ASN A 109 14.31 -27.63 1.33
CA ASN A 109 13.41 -28.75 1.09
C ASN A 109 13.36 -29.09 -0.40
#